data_AF-A0A9E3UTL7-F1
#
_entry.id   AF-A0A9E3UTL7-F1
#
_cell.length_a   1.000
_cell.length_b   1.000
_cell.length_c   1.000
_cell.angle_alpha   90.00
_cell.angle_beta   90.00
_cell.angle_gamma   90.00
#
_symmetry.space_group_name_H-M   'P 1'
#
loop_
_entity.id
_entity.type
_entity.pdbx_description
1 polymer ?
#
loop_
_entity_poly.entity_id
_entity_poly.type
_entity_poly.pdbx_seq_one_letter_code
_entity_poly.pdbx_strand_id
1 'polypeptide(L)'
;MRFPTVALGLGFVLVLAAGCASSRSVRSSGPWDIEALMRVPEATWGVRTGLVQQVTYAGEPLEGRPTRVFGYLGRPAGASGERLPAMVLVHGGGGRAFPAWVEHWARRGYVALAMDLAGNGPDGRLPDGGPDQTDAVKFRDFGEAEVGDMWSYHAVAAVIRGHSLVRSLPEVDAGRVGVTGISWGGYLTCMVAGLDPRWKVAVPVYGCGFLGENSYWRDRSLAAMGAESRERWLRHFDPSRYLGNVRVPILFLNGTTDFAYPLDSYRRSYRLVPEPWRWVSVVVGLPHGHIWDFEEVDAFVDHALRGGARLPRLGATRVVGDRLEAELVTPLPVEEAMVCYTEDDGPWAQRVWKTVPARIEGGRVAGQLPGAGVRVAFLAVRDTRGLRASSEHVELPAEAGGR
;
A
#
# COMPACT_ATOMS: atom_id res chain seq x y z
N MET A 1 -31.58 53.15 -66.90
CA MET A 1 -32.09 51.91 -66.28
C MET A 1 -31.48 51.80 -64.90
N ARG A 2 -32.29 51.99 -63.85
CA ARG A 2 -31.92 51.78 -62.45
C ARG A 2 -32.57 50.48 -62.01
N PHE A 3 -31.79 49.52 -61.51
CA PHE A 3 -32.32 48.32 -60.85
C PHE A 3 -31.85 48.28 -59.40
N PRO A 4 -32.68 47.76 -58.48
CA PRO A 4 -32.61 48.06 -57.06
C PRO A 4 -31.73 47.07 -56.28
N THR A 5 -31.25 47.56 -55.15
CA THR A 5 -30.57 46.81 -54.09
C THR A 5 -31.56 45.88 -53.39
N VAL A 6 -31.23 44.58 -53.29
CA VAL A 6 -31.87 43.64 -52.36
C VAL A 6 -30.81 43.10 -51.42
N ALA A 7 -31.00 43.38 -50.13
CA ALA A 7 -30.18 42.88 -49.04
C ALA A 7 -30.51 41.39 -48.78
N LEU A 8 -29.48 40.53 -48.74
CA LEU A 8 -29.58 39.17 -48.25
C LEU A 8 -28.89 39.09 -46.89
N GLY A 9 -29.65 38.76 -45.84
CA GLY A 9 -29.16 38.64 -44.48
C GLY A 9 -28.23 37.44 -44.30
N LEU A 10 -27.10 37.64 -43.62
CA LEU A 10 -26.26 36.56 -43.12
C LEU A 10 -26.92 35.95 -41.87
N GLY A 11 -27.36 34.69 -41.98
CA GLY A 11 -27.64 33.85 -40.84
C GLY A 11 -26.34 33.29 -40.27
N PHE A 12 -25.97 33.70 -39.05
CA PHE A 12 -24.88 33.10 -38.28
C PHE A 12 -25.38 31.79 -37.65
N VAL A 13 -24.89 30.65 -38.12
CA VAL A 13 -25.08 29.36 -37.43
C VAL A 13 -24.01 29.26 -36.36
N LEU A 14 -24.42 29.40 -35.09
CA LEU A 14 -23.56 29.19 -33.93
C LEU A 14 -23.45 27.68 -33.66
N VAL A 15 -22.35 27.05 -34.06
CA VAL A 15 -22.03 25.67 -33.67
C VAL A 15 -21.49 25.69 -32.25
N LEU A 16 -22.34 25.37 -31.27
CA LEU A 16 -21.93 25.13 -29.88
C LEU A 16 -21.21 23.79 -29.80
N ALA A 17 -19.87 23.83 -29.81
CA ALA A 17 -19.05 22.70 -29.41
C ALA A 17 -19.19 22.51 -27.89
N ALA A 18 -20.07 21.60 -27.47
CA ALA A 18 -20.13 21.13 -26.10
C ALA A 18 -18.85 20.35 -25.79
N GLY A 19 -17.86 21.03 -25.21
CA GLY A 19 -16.68 20.38 -24.66
C GLY A 19 -17.10 19.47 -23.50
N CYS A 20 -16.90 18.17 -23.64
CA CYS A 20 -16.90 17.25 -22.52
C CYS A 20 -15.76 17.64 -21.58
N ALA A 21 -16.05 18.50 -20.61
CA ALA A 21 -15.20 18.69 -19.45
C ALA A 21 -15.24 17.37 -18.67
N SER A 22 -14.27 16.48 -18.91
CA SER A 22 -13.99 15.38 -18.00
C SER A 22 -13.73 16.02 -16.64
N SER A 23 -14.65 15.83 -15.70
CA SER A 23 -14.44 16.23 -14.31
C SER A 23 -13.19 15.49 -13.83
N ARG A 24 -12.06 16.20 -13.74
CA ARG A 24 -10.94 15.72 -12.94
C ARG A 24 -11.49 15.62 -11.53
N SER A 25 -11.75 14.39 -11.07
CA SER A 25 -11.95 14.13 -9.65
C SER A 25 -10.80 14.83 -8.93
N VAL A 26 -11.15 15.83 -8.10
CA VAL A 26 -10.18 16.44 -7.20
C VAL A 26 -9.73 15.31 -6.29
N ARG A 27 -8.45 14.96 -6.37
CA ARG A 27 -7.87 13.92 -5.52
C ARG A 27 -7.94 14.42 -4.10
N SER A 28 -8.70 13.74 -3.24
CA SER A 28 -8.77 14.11 -1.83
C SER A 28 -7.40 13.90 -1.18
N SER A 29 -6.84 14.96 -0.61
CA SER A 29 -5.66 14.91 0.27
C SER A 29 -6.02 14.56 1.71
N GLY A 30 -7.30 14.32 2.02
CA GLY A 30 -7.75 14.10 3.39
C GLY A 30 -7.48 15.33 4.27
N PRO A 31 -7.18 15.12 5.56
CA PRO A 31 -6.91 16.22 6.48
C PRO A 31 -5.51 16.83 6.37
N TRP A 32 -4.63 16.32 5.51
CA TRP A 32 -3.23 16.76 5.45
C TRP A 32 -2.99 17.91 4.48
N ASP A 33 -2.19 18.89 4.91
CA ASP A 33 -1.51 19.84 4.02
C ASP A 33 -0.30 19.14 3.37
N ILE A 34 -0.54 18.49 2.24
CA ILE A 34 0.47 17.70 1.54
C ILE A 34 1.64 18.57 1.08
N GLU A 35 1.40 19.80 0.61
CA GLU A 35 2.48 20.70 0.17
C GLU A 35 3.41 21.04 1.34
N ALA A 36 2.85 21.29 2.52
CA ALA A 36 3.64 21.53 3.72
C ALA A 36 4.48 20.31 4.13
N LEU A 37 3.92 19.11 4.08
CA LEU A 37 4.62 17.85 4.42
C LEU A 37 5.72 17.49 3.40
N MET A 38 5.60 17.96 2.16
CA MET A 38 6.60 17.76 1.12
C MET A 38 7.86 18.60 1.28
N ARG A 39 7.86 19.60 2.18
CA ARG A 39 9.06 20.38 2.52
C ARG A 39 10.01 19.54 3.36
N VAL A 40 11.31 19.77 3.18
CA VAL A 40 12.36 19.10 3.94
C VAL A 40 12.21 19.49 5.42
N PRO A 41 12.01 18.52 6.34
CA PRO A 41 11.93 18.83 7.76
C PRO A 41 13.32 19.16 8.31
N GLU A 42 13.37 19.95 9.38
CA GLU A 42 14.57 20.04 10.20
C GLU A 42 14.91 18.65 10.77
N ALA A 43 16.20 18.29 10.73
CA ALA A 43 16.67 17.00 11.20
C ALA A 43 18.00 17.12 11.95
N THR A 44 18.15 16.33 13.01
CA THR A 44 19.36 16.16 13.79
C THR A 44 19.89 14.74 13.64
N TRP A 45 21.22 14.62 13.54
CA TRP A 45 21.91 13.36 13.32
C TRP A 45 22.54 12.88 14.61
N GLY A 46 22.24 11.64 14.99
CA GLY A 46 22.77 11.00 16.19
C GLY A 46 23.91 10.03 15.88
N VAL A 47 24.12 9.09 16.81
CA VAL A 47 25.18 8.07 16.76
C VAL A 47 25.08 7.23 15.48
N ARG A 48 26.23 6.94 14.88
CA ARG A 48 26.38 6.00 13.78
C ARG A 48 27.14 4.76 14.23
N THR A 49 26.56 3.59 13.99
CA THR A 49 27.15 2.28 14.24
C THR A 49 27.08 1.46 12.94
N GLY A 50 28.23 1.22 12.32
CA GLY A 50 28.30 0.55 11.02
C GLY A 50 27.53 1.31 9.91
N LEU A 51 26.58 0.62 9.27
CA LEU A 51 25.75 1.20 8.22
C LEU A 51 24.59 2.05 8.76
N VAL A 52 24.31 1.99 10.06
CA VAL A 52 23.10 2.55 10.67
C VAL A 52 23.42 3.81 11.46
N GLN A 53 22.67 4.88 11.21
CA GLN A 53 22.79 6.16 11.91
C GLN A 53 21.45 6.56 12.52
N GLN A 54 21.44 7.02 13.77
CA GLN A 54 20.26 7.62 14.37
C GLN A 54 19.93 8.95 13.69
N VAL A 55 18.64 9.22 13.50
CA VAL A 55 18.15 10.49 12.99
C VAL A 55 16.86 10.86 13.72
N THR A 56 16.70 12.14 14.00
CA THR A 56 15.46 12.69 14.52
C THR A 56 15.05 13.85 13.63
N TYR A 57 13.78 13.94 13.24
CA TYR A 57 13.28 15.01 12.39
C TYR A 57 11.96 15.58 12.88
N ALA A 58 11.65 16.81 12.47
CA ALA A 58 10.43 17.50 12.88
C ALA A 58 9.16 16.75 12.44
N GLY A 59 8.23 16.56 13.38
CA GLY A 59 6.89 16.02 13.15
C GLY A 59 5.82 17.12 13.11
N GLU A 60 4.55 16.71 13.02
CA GLU A 60 3.41 17.64 13.17
C GLU A 60 3.19 18.02 14.63
N PRO A 61 2.74 19.26 14.94
CA PRO A 61 2.39 19.63 16.30
C PRO A 61 1.26 18.76 16.85
N LEU A 62 1.39 18.29 18.09
CA LEU A 62 0.34 17.57 18.82
C LEU A 62 -0.22 18.52 19.87
N GLU A 63 -1.51 18.83 19.81
CA GLU A 63 -2.17 19.80 20.70
C GLU A 63 -1.44 21.16 20.71
N GLY A 64 -0.97 21.59 19.53
CA GLY A 64 -0.19 22.82 19.34
C GLY A 64 1.27 22.76 19.81
N ARG A 65 1.74 21.66 20.41
CA ARG A 65 3.13 21.50 20.85
C ARG A 65 3.96 20.85 19.74
N PRO A 66 5.14 21.40 19.38
CA PRO A 66 6.04 20.77 18.41
C PRO A 66 6.38 19.32 18.80
N THR A 67 6.48 18.45 17.79
CA THR A 67 6.92 17.06 18.00
C THR A 67 8.12 16.71 17.14
N ARG A 68 8.80 15.64 17.51
CA ARG A 68 9.89 15.02 16.74
C ARG A 68 9.61 13.54 16.53
N VAL A 69 10.15 13.04 15.42
CA VAL A 69 10.08 11.66 15.00
C VAL A 69 11.49 11.10 14.98
N PHE A 70 11.73 10.05 15.77
CA PHE A 70 12.99 9.32 15.74
C PHE A 70 12.98 8.27 14.63
N GLY A 71 14.15 7.96 14.09
CA GLY A 71 14.36 6.88 13.16
C GLY A 71 15.82 6.44 13.08
N TYR A 72 16.02 5.39 12.30
CA TYR A 72 17.33 4.93 11.87
C TYR A 72 17.48 5.16 10.36
N LEU A 73 18.63 5.65 9.95
CA LEU A 73 19.03 5.79 8.56
C LEU A 73 20.15 4.79 8.24
N GLY A 74 19.88 3.84 7.35
CA GLY A 74 20.85 2.94 6.76
C GLY A 74 21.50 3.59 5.53
N ARG A 75 22.83 3.55 5.46
CA ARG A 75 23.62 4.07 4.33
C ARG A 75 24.61 3.01 3.85
N PRO A 76 24.65 2.68 2.54
CA PRO A 76 25.65 1.75 2.01
C PRO A 76 27.08 2.22 2.28
N ALA A 77 28.01 1.28 2.46
CA ALA A 77 29.42 1.60 2.56
C ALA A 77 29.98 2.05 1.19
N GLY A 78 30.86 3.04 1.17
CA GLY A 78 31.63 3.39 -0.04
C GLY A 78 30.83 4.05 -1.18
N ALA A 79 29.66 4.64 -0.91
CA ALA A 79 28.90 5.37 -1.90
C ALA A 79 29.56 6.72 -2.27
N SER A 80 30.60 6.69 -3.10
CA SER A 80 31.22 7.89 -3.67
C SER A 80 30.89 8.01 -5.16
N GLY A 81 30.19 9.07 -5.57
CA GLY A 81 30.04 9.46 -6.97
C GLY A 81 28.67 9.18 -7.61
N GLU A 82 27.94 8.13 -7.19
CA GLU A 82 26.59 7.83 -7.71
C GLU A 82 25.50 8.14 -6.67
N ARG A 83 24.39 8.74 -7.13
CA ARG A 83 23.20 8.93 -6.29
C ARG A 83 22.41 7.61 -6.21
N LEU A 84 22.11 7.15 -5.00
CA LEU A 84 21.54 5.86 -4.70
C LEU A 84 20.00 5.87 -4.65
N PRO A 85 19.33 4.75 -4.97
CA PRO A 85 17.92 4.61 -4.64
C PRO A 85 17.71 4.57 -3.12
N ALA A 86 16.48 4.85 -2.69
CA ALA A 86 16.15 4.84 -1.27
C ALA A 86 14.81 4.20 -0.92
N MET A 87 14.67 3.77 0.32
CA MET A 87 13.47 3.15 0.87
C MET A 87 13.03 3.82 2.18
N VAL A 88 11.74 4.06 2.32
CA VAL A 88 11.11 4.40 3.59
C VAL A 88 10.38 3.16 4.12
N LEU A 89 10.65 2.82 5.39
CA LEU A 89 10.27 1.55 6.02
C LEU A 89 9.33 1.83 7.20
N VAL A 90 8.10 1.33 7.11
CA VAL A 90 7.02 1.67 8.04
C VAL A 90 6.64 0.47 8.91
N HIS A 91 6.85 0.55 10.21
CA HIS A 91 6.57 -0.57 11.12
C HIS A 91 5.07 -0.80 11.37
N GLY A 92 4.74 -2.02 11.82
CA GLY A 92 3.40 -2.39 12.27
C GLY A 92 3.08 -1.99 13.71
N GLY A 93 1.88 -2.32 14.18
CA GLY A 93 1.45 -2.02 15.55
C GLY A 93 2.37 -2.66 16.60
N GLY A 94 2.67 -1.93 17.68
CA GLY A 94 3.61 -2.37 18.72
C GLY A 94 5.09 -2.34 18.29
N GLY A 95 5.37 -2.07 17.01
CA GLY A 95 6.72 -1.89 16.48
C GLY A 95 7.34 -0.54 16.83
N ARG A 96 8.61 -0.38 16.43
CA ARG A 96 9.42 0.85 16.55
C ARG A 96 10.29 1.02 15.31
N ALA A 97 11.15 2.04 15.27
CA ALA A 97 12.21 2.12 14.28
C ALA A 97 13.14 0.87 14.36
N PHE A 98 13.30 0.13 13.27
CA PHE A 98 14.07 -1.12 13.25
C PHE A 98 15.46 -0.94 12.60
N PRO A 99 16.57 -1.00 13.37
CA PRO A 99 17.92 -0.83 12.81
C PRO A 99 18.30 -1.97 11.86
N ALA A 100 17.88 -3.21 12.15
CA ALA A 100 18.15 -4.36 11.28
C ALA A 100 17.48 -4.23 9.90
N TRP A 101 16.30 -3.60 9.83
CA TRP A 101 15.58 -3.43 8.57
C TRP A 101 16.29 -2.41 7.67
N VAL A 102 16.77 -1.29 8.22
CA VAL A 102 17.55 -0.34 7.42
C VAL A 102 18.93 -0.89 7.04
N GLU A 103 19.53 -1.73 7.88
CA GLU A 103 20.79 -2.40 7.56
C GLU A 103 20.64 -3.38 6.39
N HIS A 104 19.55 -4.15 6.35
CA HIS A 104 19.21 -5.03 5.21
C HIS A 104 19.22 -4.25 3.88
N TRP A 105 18.48 -3.15 3.82
CA TRP A 105 18.41 -2.31 2.63
C TRP A 105 19.74 -1.61 2.31
N ALA A 106 20.50 -1.18 3.32
CA ALA A 106 21.83 -0.61 3.13
C ALA A 106 22.80 -1.61 2.52
N ARG A 107 22.78 -2.88 2.95
CA ARG A 107 23.59 -3.95 2.34
C ARG A 107 23.18 -4.24 0.90
N ARG A 108 21.91 -4.00 0.55
CA ARG A 108 21.38 -4.12 -0.81
C ARG A 108 21.69 -2.90 -1.70
N GLY A 109 22.35 -1.86 -1.16
CA GLY A 109 22.73 -0.66 -1.92
C GLY A 109 21.70 0.47 -1.90
N TYR A 110 20.77 0.47 -0.94
CA TYR A 110 19.78 1.53 -0.76
C TYR A 110 20.10 2.40 0.44
N VAL A 111 19.82 3.70 0.34
CA VAL A 111 19.62 4.49 1.56
C VAL A 111 18.26 4.13 2.14
N ALA A 112 18.16 3.89 3.45
CA ALA A 112 16.90 3.43 4.03
C ALA A 112 16.56 4.16 5.32
N LEU A 113 15.32 4.62 5.47
CA LEU A 113 14.82 5.25 6.69
C LEU A 113 13.72 4.39 7.31
N ALA A 114 13.93 3.91 8.53
CA ALA A 114 12.87 3.35 9.37
C ALA A 114 12.58 4.32 10.51
N MET A 115 11.34 4.78 10.64
CA MET A 115 10.92 5.71 11.70
C MET A 115 10.08 5.03 12.76
N ASP A 116 10.10 5.57 13.98
CA ASP A 116 9.15 5.25 15.04
C ASP A 116 7.88 6.09 14.88
N LEU A 117 6.72 5.47 15.01
CA LEU A 117 5.40 6.09 14.85
C LEU A 117 4.60 6.08 16.15
N ALA A 118 5.25 5.89 17.29
CA ALA A 118 4.64 5.84 18.62
C ALA A 118 5.24 6.88 19.58
N GLY A 119 6.00 7.84 19.06
CA GLY A 119 6.65 8.89 19.82
C GLY A 119 7.82 8.39 20.69
N ASN A 120 8.42 7.26 20.33
CA ASN A 120 9.55 6.68 21.06
C ASN A 120 10.88 6.91 20.34
N GLY A 121 11.95 6.94 21.13
CA GLY A 121 13.33 6.87 20.69
C GLY A 121 13.97 5.52 21.08
N PRO A 122 15.31 5.43 21.01
CA PRO A 122 16.03 4.19 21.34
C PRO A 122 15.85 3.81 22.82
N ASP A 123 15.78 4.80 23.71
CA ASP A 123 15.74 4.61 25.17
C ASP A 123 14.33 4.73 25.77
N GLY A 124 13.28 4.74 24.93
CA GLY A 124 11.89 4.88 25.37
C GLY A 124 11.22 6.14 24.86
N ARG A 125 10.14 6.56 25.53
CA ARG A 125 9.29 7.68 25.09
C ARG A 125 10.09 8.99 25.00
N LEU A 126 9.96 9.70 23.88
CA LEU A 126 10.56 11.02 23.72
C LEU A 126 9.74 12.07 24.47
N PRO A 127 10.38 13.08 25.10
CA PRO A 127 9.67 14.20 25.73
C PRO A 127 8.78 14.98 24.76
N ASP A 128 9.18 15.02 23.49
CA ASP A 128 8.48 15.66 22.39
C ASP A 128 8.12 14.67 21.27
N GLY A 129 7.84 13.42 21.65
CA GLY A 129 7.32 12.43 20.72
C GLY A 129 5.86 12.69 20.34
N GLY A 130 5.48 12.30 19.11
CA GLY A 130 4.09 12.26 18.68
C GLY A 130 3.20 11.30 19.50
N PRO A 131 1.92 11.15 19.14
CA PRO A 131 1.00 10.28 19.88
C PRO A 131 1.49 8.82 19.94
N ASP A 132 1.13 8.10 21.01
CA ASP A 132 1.31 6.65 21.08
C ASP A 132 0.41 5.94 20.05
N GLN A 133 0.69 4.65 19.79
CA GLN A 133 0.01 3.83 18.80
C GLN A 133 -0.89 2.75 19.41
N THR A 134 -1.24 2.83 20.70
CA THR A 134 -2.22 1.90 21.29
C THR A 134 -3.58 2.03 20.61
N ASP A 135 -4.37 0.97 20.64
CA ASP A 135 -5.72 1.00 20.07
C ASP A 135 -6.58 2.10 20.70
N ALA A 136 -6.45 2.36 22.00
CA ALA A 136 -7.18 3.44 22.66
C ALA A 136 -6.80 4.84 22.14
N VAL A 137 -5.57 5.04 21.65
CA VAL A 137 -5.15 6.33 21.06
C VAL A 137 -5.52 6.40 19.58
N LYS A 138 -5.44 5.28 18.85
CA LYS A 138 -5.84 5.20 17.44
C LYS A 138 -7.35 5.34 17.24
N PHE A 139 -8.11 4.77 18.16
CA PHE A 139 -9.57 4.66 18.13
C PHE A 139 -10.14 5.27 19.41
N ARG A 140 -10.32 6.58 19.38
CA ARG A 140 -11.01 7.36 20.42
C ARG A 140 -12.07 8.23 19.78
N ASP A 141 -13.02 8.70 20.59
CA ASP A 141 -13.88 9.80 20.18
C ASP A 141 -13.08 11.11 20.08
N PHE A 142 -13.40 11.87 19.04
CA PHE A 142 -12.70 13.12 18.69
C PHE A 142 -13.59 13.96 17.79
N GLY A 143 -13.56 15.28 17.93
CA GLY A 143 -14.23 16.23 17.05
C GLY A 143 -13.44 16.55 15.77
N GLU A 144 -14.03 17.35 14.87
CA GLU A 144 -13.36 17.75 13.62
C GLU A 144 -12.08 18.57 13.87
N ALA A 145 -12.06 19.39 14.92
CA ALA A 145 -10.88 20.18 15.31
C ALA A 145 -9.71 19.32 15.82
N GLU A 146 -9.98 18.10 16.30
CA GLU A 146 -8.99 17.18 16.87
C GLU A 146 -8.43 16.19 15.84
N VAL A 147 -8.85 16.28 14.56
CA VAL A 147 -8.37 15.38 13.49
C VAL A 147 -6.83 15.41 13.41
N GLY A 148 -6.23 16.59 13.59
CA GLY A 148 -4.78 16.80 13.61
C GLY A 148 -4.05 16.12 14.78
N ASP A 149 -4.75 15.80 15.87
CA ASP A 149 -4.15 15.19 17.07
C ASP A 149 -4.26 13.65 17.07
N MET A 150 -4.92 13.08 16.06
CA MET A 150 -5.08 11.63 15.94
C MET A 150 -3.79 10.95 15.49
N TRP A 151 -3.53 9.75 16.01
CA TRP A 151 -2.35 8.97 15.64
C TRP A 151 -2.18 8.81 14.13
N SER A 152 -3.26 8.47 13.42
CA SER A 152 -3.21 8.27 11.95
C SER A 152 -2.79 9.55 11.21
N TYR A 153 -3.18 10.73 11.70
CA TYR A 153 -2.73 12.01 11.14
C TYR A 153 -1.21 12.15 11.27
N HIS A 154 -0.69 12.01 12.48
CA HIS A 154 0.74 12.10 12.76
C HIS A 154 1.56 11.04 12.04
N ALA A 155 1.08 9.80 11.97
CA ALA A 155 1.79 8.70 11.35
C ALA A 155 1.96 8.89 9.83
N VAL A 156 0.89 9.29 9.14
CA VAL A 156 0.96 9.64 7.70
C VAL A 156 1.90 10.83 7.48
N ALA A 157 1.79 11.87 8.31
CA ALA A 157 2.63 13.05 8.20
C ALA A 157 4.12 12.74 8.43
N ALA A 158 4.43 11.91 9.43
CA ALA A 158 5.79 11.44 9.72
C ALA A 158 6.39 10.70 8.52
N VAL A 159 5.63 9.79 7.89
CA VAL A 159 6.11 9.05 6.70
C VAL A 159 6.40 9.99 5.53
N ILE A 160 5.52 10.97 5.25
CA ILE A 160 5.72 11.94 4.15
C ILE A 160 6.89 12.89 4.45
N ARG A 161 7.05 13.35 5.70
CA ARG A 161 8.21 14.17 6.12
C ARG A 161 9.51 13.38 6.06
N GLY A 162 9.50 12.11 6.50
CA GLY A 162 10.62 11.19 6.35
C GLY A 162 11.01 10.97 4.88
N HIS A 163 10.02 10.85 3.99
CA HIS A 163 10.25 10.82 2.55
C HIS A 163 10.93 12.09 2.04
N SER A 164 10.44 13.27 2.46
CA SER A 164 11.05 14.56 2.12
C SER A 164 12.49 14.67 2.63
N LEU A 165 12.77 14.20 3.85
CA LEU A 165 14.13 14.14 4.41
C LEU A 165 15.05 13.25 3.57
N VAL A 166 14.65 12.00 3.30
CA VAL A 166 15.45 11.04 2.53
C VAL A 166 15.77 11.60 1.13
N ARG A 167 14.79 12.18 0.45
CA ARG A 167 14.98 12.79 -0.88
C ARG A 167 15.93 13.99 -0.88
N SER A 168 16.11 14.65 0.27
CA SER A 168 17.00 15.82 0.40
C SER A 168 18.48 15.44 0.55
N LEU A 169 18.77 14.17 0.87
CA LEU A 169 20.13 13.72 1.09
C LEU A 169 20.94 13.79 -0.22
N PRO A 170 22.16 14.34 -0.21
CA PRO A 170 22.94 14.56 -1.43
C PRO A 170 23.21 13.26 -2.19
N GLU A 171 23.42 12.16 -1.48
CA GLU A 171 23.66 10.83 -2.04
C GLU A 171 22.39 10.10 -2.51
N VAL A 172 21.18 10.61 -2.26
CA VAL A 172 19.93 9.93 -2.66
C VAL A 172 19.41 10.47 -3.97
N ASP A 173 19.19 9.59 -4.94
CA ASP A 173 18.43 9.93 -6.14
C ASP A 173 16.95 10.12 -5.78
N ALA A 174 16.53 11.37 -5.70
CA ALA A 174 15.16 11.75 -5.37
C ALA A 174 14.11 11.26 -6.38
N GLY A 175 14.54 10.77 -7.55
CA GLY A 175 13.71 10.11 -8.57
C GLY A 175 13.60 8.60 -8.40
N ARG A 176 14.23 8.01 -7.37
CA ARG A 176 14.27 6.56 -7.08
C ARG A 176 14.01 6.25 -5.61
N VAL A 177 12.87 6.70 -5.08
CA VAL A 177 12.50 6.47 -3.67
C VAL A 177 11.19 5.68 -3.56
N GLY A 178 11.21 4.59 -2.80
CA GLY A 178 10.08 3.71 -2.54
C GLY A 178 9.65 3.67 -1.08
N VAL A 179 8.49 3.06 -0.84
CA VAL A 179 7.96 2.83 0.51
C VAL A 179 7.48 1.40 0.66
N THR A 180 7.74 0.81 1.83
CA THR A 180 7.15 -0.46 2.25
C THR A 180 6.76 -0.38 3.71
N GLY A 181 5.76 -1.16 4.09
CA GLY A 181 5.31 -1.20 5.48
C GLY A 181 4.49 -2.44 5.78
N ILE A 182 4.46 -2.82 7.05
CA ILE A 182 3.86 -4.09 7.51
C ILE A 182 2.74 -3.83 8.50
N SER A 183 1.63 -4.56 8.39
CA SER A 183 0.49 -4.43 9.29
C SER A 183 -0.04 -2.98 9.26
N TRP A 184 -0.11 -2.30 10.41
CA TRP A 184 -0.36 -0.84 10.47
C TRP A 184 0.55 -0.03 9.55
N GLY A 185 1.80 -0.43 9.33
CA GLY A 185 2.69 0.18 8.35
C GLY A 185 2.28 -0.08 6.91
N GLY A 186 1.68 -1.23 6.61
CA GLY A 186 1.07 -1.55 5.31
C GLY A 186 -0.19 -0.72 5.06
N TYR A 187 -1.01 -0.54 6.09
CA TYR A 187 -2.14 0.40 6.10
C TYR A 187 -1.67 1.84 5.80
N LEU A 188 -0.60 2.32 6.46
CA LEU A 188 -0.04 3.65 6.20
C LEU A 188 0.55 3.74 4.79
N THR A 189 1.22 2.67 4.32
CA THR A 189 1.78 2.58 2.97
C THR A 189 0.69 2.75 1.91
N CYS A 190 -0.49 2.15 2.10
CA CYS A 190 -1.64 2.34 1.22
C CYS A 190 -2.06 3.81 1.13
N MET A 191 -2.05 4.53 2.26
CA MET A 191 -2.44 5.95 2.31
C MET A 191 -1.39 6.83 1.63
N VAL A 192 -0.11 6.73 2.04
CA VAL A 192 0.95 7.61 1.52
C VAL A 192 1.24 7.38 0.04
N ALA A 193 1.03 6.17 -0.48
CA ALA A 193 1.15 5.88 -1.91
C ALA A 193 0.11 6.65 -2.76
N GLY A 194 -1.06 6.95 -2.18
CA GLY A 194 -2.10 7.76 -2.81
C GLY A 194 -1.96 9.27 -2.56
N LEU A 195 -1.29 9.66 -1.47
CA LEU A 195 -1.16 11.05 -1.04
C LEU A 195 0.07 11.76 -1.61
N ASP A 196 1.22 11.06 -1.70
CA ASP A 196 2.48 11.67 -2.14
C ASP A 196 2.87 11.17 -3.55
N PRO A 197 2.67 11.98 -4.61
CA PRO A 197 3.02 11.61 -5.99
C PRO A 197 4.53 11.43 -6.26
N ARG A 198 5.41 11.71 -5.29
CA ARG A 198 6.86 11.63 -5.48
C ARG A 198 7.40 10.21 -5.32
N TRP A 199 6.63 9.29 -4.75
CA TRP A 199 6.98 7.87 -4.67
C TRP A 199 7.25 7.27 -6.05
N LYS A 200 7.96 6.14 -6.07
CA LYS A 200 8.29 5.40 -7.30
C LYS A 200 7.90 3.94 -7.24
N VAL A 201 7.70 3.42 -6.04
CA VAL A 201 7.19 2.07 -5.77
C VAL A 201 6.59 2.05 -4.36
N ALA A 202 5.54 1.28 -4.17
CA ALA A 202 4.93 1.05 -2.86
C ALA A 202 4.68 -0.44 -2.62
N VAL A 203 4.88 -0.92 -1.40
CA VAL A 203 4.64 -2.34 -1.05
C VAL A 203 3.96 -2.44 0.32
N PRO A 204 2.62 -2.37 0.38
CA PRO A 204 1.89 -2.68 1.60
C PRO A 204 1.88 -4.20 1.86
N VAL A 205 2.52 -4.60 2.96
CA VAL A 205 2.48 -5.97 3.50
C VAL A 205 1.46 -6.01 4.63
N TYR A 206 0.52 -6.96 4.59
CA TYR A 206 -0.54 -7.10 5.59
C TYR A 206 -1.27 -5.76 5.87
N GLY A 207 -1.78 -5.07 4.86
CA GLY A 207 -2.45 -3.78 5.08
C GLY A 207 -3.41 -3.42 3.96
N CYS A 208 -4.61 -2.96 4.33
CA CYS A 208 -5.63 -2.54 3.37
C CYS A 208 -6.57 -1.49 3.97
N GLY A 209 -7.52 -1.00 3.17
CA GLY A 209 -8.66 -0.19 3.61
C GLY A 209 -9.92 -1.01 3.83
N PHE A 210 -11.08 -0.33 3.87
CA PHE A 210 -12.39 -0.90 4.18
C PHE A 210 -12.46 -1.52 5.60
N LEU A 211 -11.79 -0.89 6.57
CA LEU A 211 -11.71 -1.38 7.95
C LEU A 211 -13.06 -1.39 8.65
N GLY A 212 -13.95 -0.46 8.28
CA GLY A 212 -15.32 -0.40 8.77
C GLY A 212 -16.22 -1.53 8.25
N GLU A 213 -15.81 -2.25 7.21
CA GLU A 213 -16.61 -3.31 6.59
C GLU A 213 -16.16 -4.70 7.04
N ASN A 214 -14.85 -4.97 6.99
CA ASN A 214 -14.28 -6.16 7.59
C ASN A 214 -12.81 -5.92 7.98
N SER A 215 -12.52 -6.06 9.27
CA SER A 215 -11.17 -5.98 9.84
C SER A 215 -11.20 -6.53 11.26
N TYR A 216 -10.02 -6.77 11.83
CA TYR A 216 -9.91 -7.11 13.25
C TYR A 216 -10.52 -6.05 14.18
N TRP A 217 -10.49 -4.77 13.78
CA TRP A 217 -10.95 -3.65 14.60
C TRP A 217 -12.44 -3.36 14.46
N ARG A 218 -13.11 -3.85 13.40
CA ARG A 218 -14.51 -3.50 13.08
C ARG A 218 -15.44 -3.68 14.27
N ASP A 219 -15.50 -4.89 14.81
CA ASP A 219 -16.40 -5.26 15.92
C ASP A 219 -15.75 -5.02 17.30
N ARG A 220 -14.63 -4.30 17.33
CA ARG A 220 -13.82 -4.02 18.54
C ARG A 220 -13.65 -2.52 18.70
N SER A 221 -12.43 -2.03 18.44
CA SER A 221 -12.02 -0.64 18.65
C SER A 221 -12.84 0.36 17.82
N LEU A 222 -13.23 0.01 16.58
CA LEU A 222 -14.13 0.85 15.78
C LEU A 222 -15.56 0.83 16.32
N ALA A 223 -16.10 -0.33 16.68
CA ALA A 223 -17.43 -0.46 17.27
C ALA A 223 -17.57 0.29 18.61
N ALA A 224 -16.48 0.40 19.37
CA ALA A 224 -16.43 1.12 20.65
C ALA A 224 -16.47 2.65 20.51
N MET A 225 -16.18 3.21 19.33
CA MET A 225 -16.29 4.64 19.08
C MET A 225 -17.76 5.07 18.92
N GLY A 226 -18.07 6.30 19.31
CA GLY A 226 -19.32 6.96 18.97
C GLY A 226 -19.54 7.00 17.46
N ALA A 227 -20.80 6.88 17.01
CA ALA A 227 -21.12 6.70 15.60
C ALA A 227 -20.55 7.81 14.70
N GLU A 228 -20.67 9.07 15.13
CA GLU A 228 -20.11 10.22 14.39
C GLU A 228 -18.58 10.22 14.35
N SER A 229 -17.92 9.90 15.47
CA SER A 229 -16.46 9.77 15.54
C SER A 229 -15.97 8.64 14.64
N ARG A 230 -16.65 7.48 14.64
CA ARG A 230 -16.33 6.34 13.77
C ARG A 230 -16.44 6.72 12.30
N GLU A 231 -17.53 7.40 11.91
CA GLU A 231 -17.69 7.86 10.53
C GLU A 231 -16.59 8.85 10.14
N ARG A 232 -16.27 9.81 11.02
CA ARG A 232 -15.16 10.76 10.84
C ARG A 232 -13.83 10.05 10.69
N TRP A 233 -13.55 9.05 11.53
CA TRP A 233 -12.35 8.23 11.45
C TRP A 233 -12.25 7.51 10.11
N LEU A 234 -13.32 6.83 9.67
CA LEU A 234 -13.36 6.14 8.37
C LEU A 234 -13.26 7.11 7.19
N ARG A 235 -13.75 8.34 7.34
CA ARG A 235 -13.64 9.40 6.32
C ARG A 235 -12.22 9.91 6.16
N HIS A 236 -11.48 10.10 7.25
CA HIS A 236 -10.13 10.69 7.21
C HIS A 236 -9.01 9.67 7.21
N PHE A 237 -9.22 8.50 7.79
CA PHE A 237 -8.15 7.56 8.10
C PHE A 237 -8.36 6.17 7.49
N ASP A 238 -9.40 5.90 6.70
CA ASP A 238 -9.45 4.62 5.97
C ASP A 238 -8.63 4.69 4.66
N PRO A 239 -7.70 3.74 4.39
CA PRO A 239 -6.91 3.73 3.16
C PRO A 239 -7.73 3.69 1.86
N SER A 240 -8.97 3.19 1.91
CA SER A 240 -9.89 3.18 0.76
C SER A 240 -10.16 4.58 0.20
N ARG A 241 -9.93 5.63 1.00
CA ARG A 241 -10.07 7.03 0.57
C ARG A 241 -8.96 7.50 -0.37
N TYR A 242 -7.80 6.84 -0.33
CA TYR A 242 -6.57 7.35 -0.96
C TYR A 242 -6.03 6.42 -2.06
N LEU A 243 -6.32 5.12 -1.99
CA LEU A 243 -5.81 4.13 -2.95
C LEU A 243 -6.17 4.43 -4.42
N GLY A 244 -7.30 5.08 -4.68
CA GLY A 244 -7.70 5.53 -6.02
C GLY A 244 -6.74 6.54 -6.67
N ASN A 245 -5.91 7.21 -5.86
CA ASN A 245 -4.95 8.21 -6.32
C ASN A 245 -3.59 7.62 -6.73
N VAL A 246 -3.32 6.34 -6.45
CA VAL A 246 -2.04 5.68 -6.73
C VAL A 246 -1.73 5.69 -8.23
N ARG A 247 -0.51 6.10 -8.60
CA ARG A 247 0.00 6.16 -9.99
C ARG A 247 1.43 5.63 -10.11
N VAL A 248 1.81 4.72 -9.23
CA VAL A 248 3.12 4.06 -9.20
C VAL A 248 2.92 2.56 -9.00
N PRO A 249 3.86 1.70 -9.43
CA PRO A 249 3.77 0.27 -9.17
C PRO A 249 3.59 0.00 -7.67
N ILE A 250 2.53 -0.74 -7.33
CA ILE A 250 2.21 -1.15 -5.97
C ILE A 250 2.01 -2.66 -5.90
N LEU A 251 2.72 -3.32 -4.99
CA LEU A 251 2.58 -4.75 -4.70
C LEU A 251 1.84 -4.95 -3.38
N PHE A 252 0.65 -5.53 -3.46
CA PHE A 252 -0.10 -5.98 -2.30
C PHE A 252 0.34 -7.39 -1.93
N LEU A 253 1.03 -7.53 -0.78
CA LEU A 253 1.43 -8.82 -0.22
C LEU A 253 0.61 -9.14 1.04
N ASN A 254 -0.07 -10.28 1.04
CA ASN A 254 -0.86 -10.75 2.19
C ASN A 254 -0.94 -12.28 2.21
N GLY A 255 -1.40 -12.84 3.32
CA GLY A 255 -1.67 -14.25 3.48
C GLY A 255 -3.15 -14.58 3.48
N THR A 256 -3.48 -15.85 3.18
CA THR A 256 -4.87 -16.30 3.24
C THR A 256 -5.41 -16.47 4.66
N THR A 257 -4.52 -16.52 5.66
CA THR A 257 -4.84 -16.70 7.09
C THR A 257 -4.56 -15.44 7.91
N ASP A 258 -4.42 -14.27 7.27
CA ASP A 258 -4.31 -12.98 7.96
C ASP A 258 -5.61 -12.67 8.74
N PHE A 259 -5.49 -12.52 10.06
CA PHE A 259 -6.62 -12.20 10.95
C PHE A 259 -6.93 -10.71 11.05
N ALA A 260 -5.97 -9.85 10.72
CA ALA A 260 -6.05 -8.40 10.86
C ALA A 260 -6.70 -7.76 9.64
N TYR A 261 -6.28 -8.19 8.44
CA TYR A 261 -6.71 -7.64 7.15
C TYR A 261 -7.30 -8.75 6.26
N PRO A 262 -8.59 -9.08 6.46
CA PRO A 262 -9.26 -10.16 5.74
C PRO A 262 -9.32 -9.93 4.23
N LEU A 263 -9.37 -11.03 3.46
CA LEU A 263 -9.18 -10.99 2.01
C LEU A 263 -10.26 -10.21 1.24
N ASP A 264 -11.49 -10.14 1.74
CA ASP A 264 -12.57 -9.34 1.11
C ASP A 264 -12.26 -7.84 1.12
N SER A 265 -11.92 -7.28 2.28
CA SER A 265 -11.44 -5.89 2.42
C SER A 265 -10.14 -5.67 1.67
N TYR A 266 -9.24 -6.66 1.71
CA TYR A 266 -7.98 -6.62 0.97
C TYR A 266 -8.21 -6.50 -0.54
N ARG A 267 -9.12 -7.31 -1.10
CA ARG A 267 -9.49 -7.29 -2.51
C ARG A 267 -10.13 -5.99 -2.93
N ARG A 268 -11.07 -5.50 -2.15
CA ARG A 268 -11.67 -4.20 -2.43
C ARG A 268 -10.62 -3.10 -2.45
N SER A 269 -9.65 -3.15 -1.54
CA SER A 269 -8.58 -2.17 -1.45
C SER A 269 -7.68 -2.16 -2.68
N TYR A 270 -7.10 -3.30 -3.05
CA TYR A 270 -6.26 -3.32 -4.25
C TYR A 270 -7.08 -3.01 -5.51
N ARG A 271 -8.39 -3.28 -5.54
CA ARG A 271 -9.27 -2.91 -6.67
C ARG A 271 -9.48 -1.41 -6.87
N LEU A 272 -9.25 -0.60 -5.85
CA LEU A 272 -9.25 0.86 -5.99
C LEU A 272 -8.04 1.37 -6.78
N VAL A 273 -6.93 0.63 -6.79
CA VAL A 273 -5.75 0.98 -7.55
C VAL A 273 -5.99 0.66 -9.04
N PRO A 274 -5.73 1.59 -9.97
CA PRO A 274 -5.85 1.31 -11.40
C PRO A 274 -4.98 0.13 -11.82
N GLU A 275 -5.56 -0.78 -12.60
CA GLU A 275 -4.96 -2.07 -12.98
C GLU A 275 -3.50 -1.99 -13.46
N PRO A 276 -3.06 -1.01 -14.29
CA PRO A 276 -1.68 -0.94 -14.74
C PRO A 276 -0.65 -0.85 -13.61
N TRP A 277 -1.05 -0.25 -12.48
CA TRP A 277 -0.19 -0.01 -11.32
C TRP A 277 -0.22 -1.13 -10.29
N ARG A 278 -1.08 -2.14 -10.45
CA ARG A 278 -1.42 -3.09 -9.38
C ARG A 278 -0.77 -4.47 -9.56
N TRP A 279 -0.09 -4.92 -8.52
CA TRP A 279 0.40 -6.29 -8.34
C TRP A 279 -0.17 -6.90 -7.06
N VAL A 280 -0.39 -8.21 -7.07
CA VAL A 280 -0.94 -8.96 -5.95
C VAL A 280 -0.12 -10.23 -5.72
N SER A 281 0.19 -10.52 -4.46
CA SER A 281 0.77 -11.78 -4.02
C SER A 281 0.07 -12.22 -2.73
N VAL A 282 -0.92 -13.11 -2.88
CA VAL A 282 -1.61 -13.77 -1.78
C VAL A 282 -0.98 -15.14 -1.56
N VAL A 283 -0.42 -15.35 -0.37
CA VAL A 283 0.29 -16.58 -0.01
C VAL A 283 -0.61 -17.47 0.84
N VAL A 284 -0.83 -18.71 0.39
CA VAL A 284 -1.63 -19.70 1.13
C VAL A 284 -0.96 -19.99 2.48
N GLY A 285 -1.73 -19.88 3.55
CA GLY A 285 -1.32 -20.25 4.91
C GLY A 285 -0.34 -19.31 5.59
N LEU A 286 0.07 -18.21 4.93
CA LEU A 286 0.92 -17.18 5.54
C LEU A 286 0.13 -16.45 6.65
N PRO A 287 0.48 -16.61 7.94
CA PRO A 287 -0.21 -15.91 9.01
C PRO A 287 0.24 -14.44 9.08
N HIS A 288 -0.59 -13.61 9.70
CA HIS A 288 -0.20 -12.24 10.03
C HIS A 288 1.05 -12.25 10.93
N GLY A 289 2.02 -11.39 10.62
CA GLY A 289 3.29 -11.36 11.37
C GLY A 289 4.01 -10.02 11.27
N HIS A 290 5.07 -9.88 12.06
CA HIS A 290 5.95 -8.71 12.09
C HIS A 290 7.26 -8.93 11.31
N ILE A 291 7.24 -9.87 10.36
CA ILE A 291 8.36 -10.17 9.45
C ILE A 291 8.38 -9.16 8.29
N TRP A 292 9.58 -8.77 7.87
CA TRP A 292 9.79 -7.69 6.90
C TRP A 292 10.72 -8.08 5.74
N ASP A 293 11.26 -9.29 5.78
CA ASP A 293 12.30 -9.85 4.92
C ASP A 293 11.74 -10.69 3.76
N PHE A 294 10.60 -10.27 3.21
CA PHE A 294 10.01 -10.92 2.03
C PHE A 294 10.84 -10.64 0.78
N GLU A 295 11.35 -11.70 0.15
CA GLU A 295 12.12 -11.60 -1.08
C GLU A 295 11.30 -11.01 -2.25
N GLU A 296 9.97 -11.17 -2.24
CA GLU A 296 9.09 -10.51 -3.21
C GLU A 296 9.15 -8.99 -3.11
N VAL A 297 9.25 -8.44 -1.88
CA VAL A 297 9.36 -7.00 -1.66
C VAL A 297 10.68 -6.50 -2.23
N ASP A 298 11.77 -7.19 -1.90
CA ASP A 298 13.12 -6.91 -2.36
C ASP A 298 13.19 -6.87 -3.91
N ALA A 299 12.71 -7.93 -4.56
CA ALA A 299 12.74 -8.05 -6.02
C ALA A 299 11.80 -7.03 -6.72
N PHE A 300 10.63 -6.74 -6.15
CA PHE A 300 9.70 -5.77 -6.71
C PHE A 300 10.28 -4.35 -6.69
N VAL A 301 10.93 -3.98 -5.59
CA VAL A 301 11.61 -2.70 -5.44
C VAL A 301 12.84 -2.62 -6.36
N ASP A 302 13.65 -3.68 -6.44
CA ASP A 302 14.80 -3.73 -7.36
C ASP A 302 14.37 -3.57 -8.82
N HIS A 303 13.24 -4.17 -9.21
CA HIS A 303 12.68 -3.93 -10.54
C HIS A 303 12.36 -2.45 -10.75
N ALA A 304 11.59 -1.86 -9.84
CA ALA A 304 11.08 -0.50 -9.99
C ALA A 304 12.16 0.57 -9.92
N LEU A 305 13.18 0.39 -9.06
CA LEU A 305 14.18 1.42 -8.76
C LEU A 305 15.55 1.17 -9.42
N ARG A 306 15.84 -0.07 -9.83
CA ARG A 306 17.15 -0.45 -10.39
C ARG A 306 17.06 -1.22 -11.71
N GLY A 307 15.86 -1.49 -12.21
CA GLY A 307 15.67 -2.23 -13.46
C GLY A 307 15.95 -3.74 -13.33
N GLY A 308 15.88 -4.30 -12.12
CA GLY A 308 15.97 -5.74 -11.88
C GLY A 308 14.85 -6.55 -12.57
N ALA A 309 14.94 -7.88 -12.56
CA ALA A 309 13.93 -8.74 -13.16
C ALA A 309 12.58 -8.65 -12.44
N ARG A 310 11.49 -8.43 -13.20
CA ARG A 310 10.11 -8.33 -12.70
C ARG A 310 9.67 -9.58 -11.94
N LEU A 311 8.75 -9.43 -10.99
CA LEU A 311 7.96 -10.56 -10.50
C LEU A 311 7.05 -11.10 -11.62
N PRO A 312 6.69 -12.39 -11.60
CA PRO A 312 5.58 -12.87 -12.40
C PRO A 312 4.30 -12.07 -12.05
N ARG A 313 3.46 -11.83 -13.06
CA ARG A 313 2.18 -11.13 -12.91
C ARG A 313 1.08 -11.96 -13.57
N LEU A 314 0.06 -12.28 -12.79
CA LEU A 314 -1.17 -12.86 -13.31
C LEU A 314 -2.19 -11.76 -13.60
N GLY A 315 -2.88 -11.86 -14.73
CA GLY A 315 -3.99 -11.01 -15.09
C GLY A 315 -5.26 -11.31 -14.29
N ALA A 316 -6.39 -10.75 -14.73
CA ALA A 316 -7.69 -11.03 -14.13
C ALA A 316 -8.04 -12.53 -14.22
N THR A 317 -8.43 -13.10 -13.08
CA THR A 317 -8.92 -14.48 -13.01
C THR A 317 -10.26 -14.59 -13.72
N ARG A 318 -10.37 -15.56 -14.65
CA ARG A 318 -11.61 -15.94 -15.33
C ARG A 318 -12.03 -17.33 -14.86
N VAL A 319 -13.32 -17.51 -14.67
CA VAL A 319 -13.93 -18.82 -14.40
C VAL A 319 -14.61 -19.28 -15.70
N VAL A 320 -14.16 -20.41 -16.24
CA VAL A 320 -14.66 -20.99 -17.49
C VAL A 320 -15.10 -22.42 -17.19
N GLY A 321 -16.41 -22.62 -16.98
CA GLY A 321 -16.92 -23.90 -16.49
C GLY A 321 -16.34 -24.24 -15.12
N ASP A 322 -15.66 -25.37 -15.01
CA ASP A 322 -14.96 -25.86 -13.83
C ASP A 322 -13.47 -25.45 -13.79
N ARG A 323 -13.03 -24.50 -14.64
CA ARG A 323 -11.62 -24.10 -14.78
C ARG A 323 -11.38 -22.65 -14.37
N LEU A 324 -10.27 -22.39 -13.68
CA LEU A 324 -9.71 -21.04 -13.49
C LEU A 324 -8.63 -20.77 -14.54
N GLU A 325 -8.62 -19.56 -15.08
CA GLU A 325 -7.59 -19.10 -16.02
C GLU A 325 -7.17 -17.66 -15.76
N ALA A 326 -5.89 -17.36 -15.96
CA ALA A 326 -5.37 -16.00 -15.99
C ALA A 326 -4.20 -15.88 -16.97
N GLU A 327 -4.05 -14.71 -17.59
CA GLU A 327 -2.86 -14.40 -18.39
C GLU A 327 -1.63 -14.31 -17.51
N LEU A 328 -0.49 -14.84 -17.97
CA LEU A 328 0.77 -14.81 -17.24
C LEU A 328 1.78 -13.97 -18.00
N VAL A 329 2.28 -12.93 -17.34
CA VAL A 329 3.43 -12.14 -17.79
C VAL A 329 4.58 -12.42 -16.84
N THR A 330 5.65 -13.06 -17.32
CA THR A 330 6.81 -13.40 -16.51
C THR A 330 8.10 -13.22 -17.29
N PRO A 331 9.17 -12.63 -16.70
CA PRO A 331 10.48 -12.54 -17.35
C PRO A 331 11.30 -13.82 -17.20
N LEU A 332 10.94 -14.70 -16.26
CA LEU A 332 11.67 -15.93 -15.92
C LEU A 332 10.75 -17.15 -15.99
N PRO A 333 11.30 -18.35 -16.17
CA PRO A 333 10.50 -19.57 -16.12
C PRO A 333 9.75 -19.71 -14.79
N VAL A 334 8.56 -20.31 -14.86
CA VAL A 334 7.75 -20.65 -13.69
C VAL A 334 7.92 -22.14 -13.41
N GLU A 335 8.29 -22.47 -12.18
CA GLU A 335 8.52 -23.85 -11.73
C GLU A 335 7.27 -24.49 -11.14
N GLU A 336 6.36 -23.68 -10.60
CA GLU A 336 5.13 -24.13 -9.97
C GLU A 336 3.97 -23.22 -10.34
N ALA A 337 2.84 -23.81 -10.70
CA ALA A 337 1.56 -23.13 -10.87
C ALA A 337 0.48 -23.92 -10.13
N MET A 338 -0.40 -23.23 -9.42
CA MET A 338 -1.43 -23.86 -8.59
C MET A 338 -2.77 -23.14 -8.69
N VAL A 339 -3.85 -23.90 -8.54
CA VAL A 339 -5.14 -23.39 -8.08
C VAL A 339 -5.15 -23.47 -6.55
N CYS A 340 -5.29 -22.33 -5.90
CA CYS A 340 -5.45 -22.20 -4.45
C CYS A 340 -6.92 -22.00 -4.15
N TYR A 341 -7.51 -22.78 -3.25
CA TYR A 341 -8.94 -22.73 -2.99
C TYR A 341 -9.31 -23.05 -1.55
N THR A 342 -10.52 -22.66 -1.17
CA THR A 342 -11.19 -23.06 0.08
C THR A 342 -12.65 -23.39 -0.20
N GLU A 343 -13.14 -24.42 0.48
CA GLU A 343 -14.56 -24.81 0.52
C GLU A 343 -15.26 -24.21 1.75
N ASP A 344 -14.47 -23.68 2.70
CA ASP A 344 -14.96 -23.13 3.95
C ASP A 344 -15.59 -21.75 3.76
N ASP A 345 -16.68 -21.56 4.50
CA ASP A 345 -17.31 -20.27 4.79
C ASP A 345 -16.82 -19.69 6.13
N GLY A 346 -17.35 -18.55 6.55
CA GLY A 346 -17.02 -17.93 7.84
C GLY A 346 -15.74 -17.06 7.81
N PRO A 347 -15.14 -16.77 8.99
CA PRO A 347 -14.00 -15.85 9.09
C PRO A 347 -12.80 -16.29 8.26
N TRP A 348 -12.28 -15.40 7.42
CA TRP A 348 -11.17 -15.68 6.48
C TRP A 348 -9.97 -16.37 7.13
N ALA A 349 -9.53 -15.90 8.29
CA ALA A 349 -8.37 -16.43 9.00
C ALA A 349 -8.53 -17.86 9.53
N GLN A 350 -9.77 -18.38 9.59
CA GLN A 350 -10.07 -19.72 10.07
C GLN A 350 -10.31 -20.72 8.93
N ARG A 351 -10.38 -20.25 7.68
CA ARG A 351 -10.64 -21.11 6.52
C ARG A 351 -9.44 -21.99 6.22
N VAL A 352 -9.71 -23.25 5.91
CA VAL A 352 -8.70 -24.22 5.48
C VAL A 352 -8.49 -24.10 3.98
N TRP A 353 -7.28 -23.68 3.61
CA TRP A 353 -6.88 -23.54 2.21
C TRP A 353 -6.15 -24.77 1.71
N LYS A 354 -6.48 -25.16 0.47
CA LYS A 354 -5.93 -26.30 -0.24
C LYS A 354 -5.37 -25.83 -1.59
N THR A 355 -4.51 -26.65 -2.18
CA THR A 355 -3.94 -26.39 -3.50
C THR A 355 -4.07 -27.61 -4.40
N VAL A 356 -4.24 -27.39 -5.70
CA VAL A 356 -4.08 -28.42 -6.74
C VAL A 356 -3.21 -27.86 -7.88
N PRO A 357 -2.45 -28.70 -8.60
CA PRO A 357 -1.60 -28.22 -9.69
C PRO A 357 -2.40 -27.51 -10.79
N ALA A 358 -1.85 -26.40 -11.29
CA ALA A 358 -2.26 -25.75 -12.52
C ALA A 358 -1.17 -25.93 -13.60
N ARG A 359 -1.53 -25.66 -14.85
CA ARG A 359 -0.63 -25.76 -16.02
C ARG A 359 -0.43 -24.41 -16.65
N ILE A 360 0.70 -24.25 -17.32
CA ILE A 360 1.02 -23.07 -18.11
C ILE A 360 0.94 -23.44 -19.59
N GLU A 361 -0.04 -22.90 -20.30
CA GLU A 361 -0.32 -23.21 -21.69
C GLU A 361 -0.64 -21.93 -22.45
N GLY A 362 0.06 -21.67 -23.55
CA GLY A 362 -0.20 -20.50 -24.40
C GLY A 362 -0.09 -19.15 -23.68
N GLY A 363 0.83 -19.01 -22.72
CA GLY A 363 1.00 -17.79 -21.93
C GLY A 363 -0.09 -17.54 -20.88
N ARG A 364 -0.87 -18.57 -20.53
CA ARG A 364 -1.88 -18.53 -19.47
C ARG A 364 -1.57 -19.57 -18.41
N VAL A 365 -1.90 -19.25 -17.16
CA VAL A 365 -2.01 -20.24 -16.07
C VAL A 365 -3.45 -20.73 -16.06
N ALA A 366 -3.65 -22.03 -16.07
CA ALA A 366 -4.97 -22.64 -16.05
C ALA A 366 -5.01 -23.90 -15.19
N GLY A 367 -6.06 -24.08 -14.39
CA GLY A 367 -6.22 -25.26 -13.55
C GLY A 367 -7.69 -25.55 -13.21
N GLN A 368 -7.99 -26.84 -13.02
CA GLN A 368 -9.34 -27.30 -12.69
C GLN A 368 -9.67 -27.03 -11.22
N LEU A 369 -10.91 -26.63 -10.98
CA LEU A 369 -11.51 -26.62 -9.65
C LEU A 369 -11.79 -28.07 -9.22
N PRO A 370 -11.47 -28.46 -7.98
CA PRO A 370 -11.63 -29.84 -7.51
C PRO A 370 -13.08 -30.26 -7.27
N GLY A 371 -14.04 -29.33 -7.32
CA GLY A 371 -15.47 -29.64 -7.22
C GLY A 371 -16.35 -28.41 -7.03
N ALA A 372 -17.67 -28.61 -7.05
CA ALA A 372 -18.66 -27.55 -6.85
C ALA A 372 -18.72 -26.98 -5.42
N GLY A 373 -18.05 -27.64 -4.46
CA GLY A 373 -17.95 -27.18 -3.08
C GLY A 373 -17.08 -25.94 -2.88
N VAL A 374 -16.26 -25.57 -3.87
CA VAL A 374 -15.33 -24.45 -3.75
C VAL A 374 -16.09 -23.12 -3.60
N ARG A 375 -15.71 -22.35 -2.58
CA ARG A 375 -16.29 -21.03 -2.28
C ARG A 375 -15.41 -19.89 -2.75
N VAL A 376 -14.10 -20.05 -2.63
CA VAL A 376 -13.12 -19.04 -3.06
C VAL A 376 -11.95 -19.74 -3.71
N ALA A 377 -11.47 -19.19 -4.82
CA ALA A 377 -10.28 -19.69 -5.50
C ALA A 377 -9.44 -18.57 -6.12
N PHE A 378 -8.16 -18.82 -6.32
CA PHE A 378 -7.24 -18.00 -7.10
C PHE A 378 -6.13 -18.84 -7.70
N LEU A 379 -5.39 -18.26 -8.65
CA LEU A 379 -4.21 -18.89 -9.24
C LEU A 379 -2.95 -18.32 -8.58
N ALA A 380 -1.96 -19.18 -8.32
CA ALA A 380 -0.66 -18.79 -7.81
C ALA A 380 0.45 -19.39 -8.66
N VAL A 381 1.59 -18.68 -8.74
CA VAL A 381 2.80 -19.17 -9.40
C VAL A 381 4.02 -18.92 -8.54
N ARG A 382 5.05 -19.75 -8.74
CA ARG A 382 6.40 -19.55 -8.22
C ARG A 382 7.41 -19.65 -9.34
N ASP A 383 8.27 -18.65 -9.47
CA ASP A 383 9.33 -18.65 -10.48
C ASP A 383 10.60 -19.38 -10.01
N THR A 384 11.58 -19.54 -10.89
CA THR A 384 12.85 -20.23 -10.58
C THR A 384 13.72 -19.53 -9.53
N ARG A 385 13.35 -18.35 -9.05
CA ARG A 385 13.99 -17.68 -7.91
C ARG A 385 13.28 -18.03 -6.59
N GLY A 386 12.17 -18.77 -6.63
CA GLY A 386 11.30 -19.02 -5.49
C GLY A 386 10.27 -17.90 -5.23
N LEU A 387 10.19 -16.88 -6.10
CA LEU A 387 9.34 -15.72 -5.85
C LEU A 387 7.89 -15.98 -6.25
N ARG A 388 6.97 -15.59 -5.37
CA ARG A 388 5.53 -15.88 -5.51
C ARG A 388 4.76 -14.70 -6.07
N ALA A 389 3.77 -15.01 -6.91
CA ALA A 389 2.71 -14.08 -7.29
C ALA A 389 1.36 -14.81 -7.37
N SER A 390 0.28 -14.05 -7.23
CA SER A 390 -1.07 -14.60 -7.36
C SER A 390 -1.94 -13.74 -8.26
N SER A 391 -2.97 -14.33 -8.83
CA SER A 391 -4.09 -13.59 -9.37
C SER A 391 -4.98 -13.05 -8.24
N GLU A 392 -5.98 -12.23 -8.60
CA GLU A 392 -7.06 -11.90 -7.67
C GLU A 392 -7.92 -13.13 -7.37
N HIS A 393 -8.40 -13.25 -6.14
CA HIS A 393 -9.35 -14.31 -5.81
C HIS A 393 -10.76 -14.01 -6.32
N VAL A 394 -11.42 -15.07 -6.76
CA VAL A 394 -12.83 -15.10 -7.13
C VAL A 394 -13.63 -15.77 -6.02
N GLU A 395 -14.80 -15.21 -5.74
CA GLU A 395 -15.81 -15.88 -4.92
C GLU A 395 -16.75 -16.60 -5.89
N LEU A 396 -16.97 -17.88 -5.64
CA LEU A 396 -17.83 -18.74 -6.43
C LEU A 396 -19.19 -18.87 -5.73
N PRO A 397 -20.30 -18.89 -6.47
CA PRO A 397 -21.61 -19.07 -5.89
C PRO A 397 -21.67 -20.43 -5.18
N ALA A 398 -22.28 -20.46 -4.00
CA ALA A 398 -22.72 -21.72 -3.44
C ALA A 398 -23.78 -22.30 -4.40
N GLU A 399 -23.63 -23.55 -4.84
CA GLU A 399 -24.73 -24.20 -5.54
C GLU A 399 -25.98 -24.13 -4.66
N ALA A 400 -27.07 -23.60 -5.20
CA ALA A 400 -28.37 -23.68 -4.55
C ALA A 400 -28.70 -25.17 -4.46
N GLY A 401 -28.50 -25.75 -3.27
CA GLY A 401 -28.62 -27.19 -3.06
C GLY A 401 -29.92 -27.70 -3.66
N GLY A 402 -29.80 -28.62 -4.61
CA GLY A 402 -30.92 -29.44 -5.05
C GLY A 402 -31.47 -30.15 -3.82
N ARG A 403 -32.69 -29.76 -3.44
CA ARG A 403 -33.49 -30.48 -2.45
C ARG A 403 -34.01 -31.78 -3.04
#